data_AF-Q64EW3-F1
#
_entry.id   AF-Q64EW3-F1
#
_cell.length_a   1.000
_cell.length_b   1.000
_cell.length_c   1.000
_cell.angle_alpha   90.00
_cell.angle_beta   90.00
_cell.angle_gamma   90.00
#
_symmetry.space_group_name_H-M   'P 1'
#
loop_
_entity.id
_entity.type
_entity.pdbx_description
1 polymer ?
#
loop_
_entity_poly.entity_id
_entity_poly.type
_entity_poly.pdbx_seq_one_letter_code
_entity_poly.pdbx_strand_id
1 'polypeptide(L)'
;MAIIIPESSYERRVKALYEKQIRMEALEGKFIKKVYKFNSNLLDVKEAVLRHQRKVGKLQKVVMERREELEKRVSFMEELAQELEATKLRNLAMKEQIKQRKMIARQRKNEIMERIQTLSKTTGTYVNQEALPARVKGVTVLRGDKRDQLIPFDLNATDAEGLNSLCQHLESLNVDVSQWQQLVSLAMDVAMEARAPTTPPKEVANCKSIIEIDLTSPTSHQA
;
A
#
# COMPACT_ATOMS: atom_id res chain seq x y z
N MET A 1 -6.90 -99.54 -67.46
CA MET A 1 -6.05 -99.88 -66.30
C MET A 1 -4.96 -98.82 -66.20
N ALA A 2 -4.90 -98.07 -65.09
CA ALA A 2 -3.77 -97.17 -64.86
C ALA A 2 -2.54 -98.02 -64.47
N ILE A 3 -1.46 -97.91 -65.26
CA ILE A 3 -0.20 -98.61 -65.01
C ILE A 3 0.51 -97.88 -63.87
N ILE A 4 0.53 -98.50 -62.68
CA ILE A 4 1.32 -98.00 -61.55
C ILE A 4 2.76 -98.50 -61.75
N ILE A 5 3.65 -97.61 -62.17
CA ILE A 5 5.10 -97.88 -62.20
C ILE A 5 5.62 -97.71 -60.76
N PRO A 6 6.24 -98.73 -60.15
CA PRO A 6 6.78 -98.61 -58.79
C PRO A 6 7.96 -97.63 -58.76
N GLU A 7 7.87 -96.56 -57.95
CA GLU A 7 8.94 -95.58 -57.76
C GLU A 7 10.26 -96.28 -57.35
N SER A 8 11.33 -96.00 -58.11
CA SER A 8 12.69 -96.43 -57.78
C SER A 8 13.11 -95.89 -56.41
N SER A 9 13.97 -96.61 -55.69
CA SER A 9 14.50 -96.14 -54.40
C SER A 9 15.22 -94.78 -54.53
N TYR A 10 15.80 -94.51 -55.71
CA TYR A 10 16.41 -93.23 -56.04
C TYR A 10 15.37 -92.11 -56.16
N GLU A 11 14.27 -92.34 -56.88
CA GLU A 11 13.19 -91.37 -57.07
C GLU A 11 12.56 -90.98 -55.74
N ARG A 12 12.29 -91.95 -54.87
CA ARG A 12 11.80 -91.70 -53.49
C ARG A 12 12.74 -90.80 -52.69
N ARG A 13 14.05 -91.03 -52.79
CA ARG A 13 15.05 -90.18 -52.10
C ARG A 13 15.08 -88.76 -52.65
N VAL A 14 15.03 -88.60 -53.97
CA VAL A 14 15.01 -87.27 -54.61
C VAL A 14 13.74 -86.51 -54.24
N LYS A 15 12.57 -87.16 -54.27
CA LYS A 15 11.29 -86.58 -53.85
C LYS A 15 11.31 -86.13 -52.39
N ALA A 16 11.87 -86.95 -51.49
CA ALA A 16 12.02 -86.59 -50.08
C ALA A 16 12.95 -85.37 -49.87
N LEU A 17 14.02 -85.23 -50.67
CA LEU A 17 14.89 -84.05 -50.64
C LEU A 17 14.15 -82.79 -51.12
N TYR A 18 13.40 -82.88 -52.22
CA TYR A 18 12.57 -81.76 -52.70
C TYR A 18 11.49 -81.38 -51.69
N GLU A 19 10.79 -82.33 -51.09
CA GLU A 19 9.81 -82.04 -50.04
C GLU A 19 10.46 -81.37 -48.83
N LYS A 20 11.66 -81.81 -48.43
CA LYS A 20 12.43 -81.16 -47.36
C LYS A 20 12.80 -79.73 -47.73
N GLN A 21 13.24 -79.49 -48.96
CA GLN A 21 13.54 -78.14 -49.47
C GLN A 21 12.30 -77.25 -49.44
N ILE A 22 11.16 -77.72 -49.97
CA ILE A 22 9.89 -76.97 -49.96
C ILE A 22 9.47 -76.62 -48.51
N ARG A 23 9.64 -77.56 -47.56
CA ARG A 23 9.37 -77.30 -46.14
C ARG A 23 10.32 -76.25 -45.55
N MET A 24 11.61 -76.28 -45.91
CA MET A 24 12.60 -75.29 -45.46
C MET A 24 12.28 -73.90 -46.01
N GLU A 25 11.98 -73.78 -47.31
CA GLU A 25 11.57 -72.53 -47.95
C GLU A 25 10.30 -71.95 -47.30
N ALA A 26 9.33 -72.81 -46.96
CA ALA A 26 8.12 -72.39 -46.24
C ALA A 26 8.41 -71.90 -44.81
N LEU A 27 9.38 -72.51 -44.11
CA LEU A 27 9.82 -72.07 -42.78
C LEU A 27 10.60 -70.74 -42.85
N GLU A 28 11.49 -70.58 -43.82
CA GLU A 28 12.21 -69.34 -44.09
C GLU A 28 11.24 -68.20 -44.42
N GLY A 29 10.24 -68.44 -45.27
CA GLY A 29 9.20 -67.46 -45.55
C GLY A 29 8.40 -67.04 -44.30
N LYS A 30 8.09 -67.99 -43.39
CA LYS A 30 7.46 -67.67 -42.09
C LYS A 30 8.40 -66.86 -41.19
N PHE A 31 9.69 -67.20 -41.17
CA PHE A 31 10.70 -66.49 -40.38
C PHE A 31 10.86 -65.05 -40.88
N ILE A 32 11.01 -64.84 -42.20
CA ILE A 32 11.12 -63.52 -42.82
C ILE A 32 9.89 -62.65 -42.47
N LYS A 33 8.67 -63.21 -42.54
CA LYS A 33 7.45 -62.48 -42.13
C LYS A 33 7.48 -62.06 -40.66
N LYS A 34 7.97 -62.93 -39.76
CA LYS A 34 8.12 -62.59 -38.34
C LYS A 34 9.17 -61.48 -38.13
N VAL A 35 10.31 -61.57 -38.81
CA VAL A 35 11.37 -60.54 -38.75
C VAL A 35 10.86 -59.21 -39.29
N TYR A 36 10.13 -59.22 -40.42
CA TYR A 36 9.53 -58.02 -40.98
C TYR A 36 8.55 -57.36 -40.01
N LYS A 37 7.65 -58.15 -39.39
CA LYS A 37 6.70 -57.64 -38.38
C LYS A 37 7.43 -57.08 -37.15
N PHE A 38 8.48 -57.75 -36.69
CA PHE A 38 9.30 -57.28 -35.58
C PHE A 38 9.99 -55.95 -35.91
N ASN A 39 10.60 -55.83 -37.10
CA ASN A 39 11.26 -54.61 -37.53
C ASN A 39 10.28 -53.44 -37.70
N SER A 40 9.08 -53.69 -38.24
CA SER A 40 8.02 -52.68 -38.31
C SER A 40 7.64 -52.16 -36.93
N ASN A 41 7.35 -53.06 -35.98
CA ASN A 41 7.01 -52.68 -34.61
C ASN A 41 8.16 -51.93 -33.92
N LEU A 42 9.41 -52.33 -34.15
CA LEU A 42 10.59 -51.67 -33.60
C LEU A 42 10.72 -50.23 -34.12
N LEU A 43 10.44 -50.00 -35.41
CA LEU A 43 10.41 -48.66 -36.00
C LEU A 43 9.30 -47.80 -35.37
N ASP A 44 8.09 -48.33 -35.23
CA ASP A 44 6.97 -47.62 -34.61
C ASP A 44 7.28 -47.19 -33.15
N VAL A 45 7.88 -48.10 -32.37
CA VAL A 45 8.31 -47.82 -31.00
C VAL A 45 9.41 -46.76 -30.97
N LYS A 46 10.42 -46.85 -31.85
CA LYS A 46 11.49 -45.85 -31.95
C LYS A 46 10.93 -44.46 -32.25
N GLU A 47 9.99 -44.35 -33.18
CA GLU A 47 9.32 -43.09 -33.46
C GLU A 47 8.49 -42.56 -32.29
N ALA A 48 7.77 -43.45 -31.60
CA ALA A 48 6.98 -43.08 -30.42
C ALA A 48 7.88 -42.54 -29.29
N VAL A 49 9.05 -43.15 -29.07
CA VAL A 49 10.06 -42.66 -28.11
C VAL A 49 10.56 -41.27 -28.52
N LEU A 50 10.91 -41.05 -29.79
CA LEU A 50 11.34 -39.74 -30.27
C LEU A 50 10.25 -38.66 -30.15
N ARG A 51 8.97 -39.03 -30.34
CA ARG A 51 7.83 -38.13 -30.10
C ARG A 51 7.68 -37.82 -28.61
N HIS A 52 7.82 -38.81 -27.74
CA HIS A 52 7.73 -38.64 -26.30
C HIS A 52 8.87 -37.76 -25.76
N GLN A 53 10.11 -38.01 -26.17
CA GLN A 53 11.28 -37.21 -25.79
C GLN A 53 11.10 -35.73 -26.15
N ARG A 54 10.56 -35.43 -27.34
CA ARG A 54 10.22 -34.05 -27.74
C ARG A 54 9.15 -33.43 -26.84
N LYS A 55 8.12 -34.19 -26.44
CA LYS A 55 7.08 -33.69 -25.52
C LYS A 55 7.66 -33.42 -24.12
N VAL A 56 8.49 -34.33 -23.61
CA VAL A 56 9.18 -34.15 -22.31
C VAL A 56 10.06 -32.90 -22.34
N GLY A 57 10.83 -32.69 -23.40
CA GLY A 57 11.65 -31.47 -23.54
C GLY A 57 10.82 -30.18 -23.53
N LYS A 58 9.64 -30.18 -24.18
CA LYS A 58 8.70 -29.04 -24.11
C LYS A 58 8.16 -28.82 -22.69
N LEU A 59 7.78 -29.88 -21.99
CA LEU A 59 7.29 -29.79 -20.61
C LEU A 59 8.36 -29.28 -19.65
N GLN A 60 9.61 -29.75 -19.80
CA GLN A 60 10.74 -29.27 -19.00
C GLN A 60 10.95 -27.76 -19.19
N LYS A 61 10.86 -27.26 -20.43
CA LYS A 61 10.93 -25.82 -20.70
C LYS A 61 9.84 -25.04 -19.96
N VAL A 62 8.59 -25.49 -20.02
CA VAL A 62 7.46 -24.85 -19.31
C VAL A 62 7.67 -24.90 -17.80
N VAL A 63 8.18 -26.00 -17.25
CA VAL A 63 8.47 -26.13 -15.81
C VAL A 63 9.54 -25.12 -15.37
N MET A 64 10.59 -24.93 -16.17
CA MET A 64 11.63 -23.92 -15.87
C MET A 64 11.04 -22.50 -15.90
N GLU A 65 10.30 -22.14 -16.94
CA GLU A 65 9.64 -20.82 -17.05
C GLU A 65 8.71 -20.54 -15.87
N ARG A 66 7.94 -21.55 -15.43
CA ARG A 66 7.05 -21.42 -14.25
C ARG A 66 7.80 -21.30 -12.93
N ARG A 67 8.95 -21.97 -12.80
CA ARG A 67 9.81 -21.83 -11.62
C ARG A 67 10.36 -20.40 -11.53
N GLU A 68 10.87 -19.86 -12.63
CA GLU A 68 11.36 -18.47 -12.67
C GLU A 68 10.25 -17.45 -12.38
N GLU A 69 9.04 -17.67 -12.90
CA GLU A 69 7.88 -16.82 -12.60
C GLU A 69 7.51 -16.89 -11.11
N LEU A 70 7.52 -18.08 -10.51
CA LEU A 70 7.22 -18.24 -9.09
C LEU A 70 8.25 -17.56 -8.21
N GLU A 71 9.54 -17.67 -8.54
CA GLU A 71 10.63 -17.02 -7.83
C GLU A 71 10.47 -15.49 -7.84
N LYS A 72 10.16 -14.90 -9.02
CA LYS A 72 9.83 -13.47 -9.13
C LYS A 72 8.65 -13.04 -8.27
N ARG A 73 7.60 -13.87 -8.22
CA ARG A 73 6.41 -13.60 -7.37
C ARG A 73 6.75 -13.66 -5.89
N VAL A 74 7.61 -14.59 -5.46
CA VAL A 74 8.06 -14.68 -4.08
C VAL A 74 8.85 -13.44 -3.69
N SER A 75 9.85 -13.02 -4.49
CA SER A 75 10.60 -11.79 -4.23
C SER A 75 9.71 -10.55 -4.16
N PHE A 76 8.74 -10.43 -5.08
CA PHE A 76 7.78 -9.32 -5.05
C PHE A 76 6.91 -9.31 -3.78
N MET A 77 6.46 -10.47 -3.31
CA MET A 77 5.68 -10.56 -2.06
C MET A 77 6.53 -10.20 -0.83
N GLU A 78 7.81 -10.55 -0.83
CA GLU A 78 8.75 -10.17 0.24
C GLU A 78 8.97 -8.64 0.26
N GLU A 79 9.18 -8.02 -0.90
CA GLU A 79 9.28 -6.56 -1.04
C GLU A 79 8.00 -5.86 -0.56
N LEU A 80 6.83 -6.36 -0.96
CA LEU A 80 5.54 -5.79 -0.55
C LEU A 80 5.31 -5.92 0.96
N ALA A 81 5.74 -7.03 1.57
CA ALA A 81 5.67 -7.21 3.01
C ALA A 81 6.59 -6.22 3.75
N GLN A 82 7.81 -5.99 3.25
CA GLN A 82 8.73 -5.00 3.82
C GLN A 82 8.17 -3.58 3.73
N GLU A 83 7.64 -3.19 2.56
CA GLU A 83 7.05 -1.86 2.36
C GLU A 83 5.82 -1.64 3.25
N LEU A 84 5.01 -2.69 3.45
CA LEU A 84 3.86 -2.65 4.35
C LEU A 84 4.28 -2.44 5.81
N GLU A 85 5.30 -3.14 6.29
CA GLU A 85 5.82 -2.96 7.64
C GLU A 85 6.46 -1.59 7.83
N ALA A 86 7.23 -1.09 6.85
CA ALA A 86 7.77 0.26 6.86
C ALA A 86 6.65 1.32 6.95
N THR A 87 5.57 1.13 6.19
CA THR A 87 4.39 2.01 6.21
C THR A 87 3.67 1.96 7.55
N LYS A 88 3.51 0.77 8.16
CA LYS A 88 2.93 0.64 9.51
C LYS A 88 3.74 1.39 10.56
N LEU A 89 5.07 1.24 10.55
CA LEU A 89 5.97 1.94 11.47
C LEU A 89 5.89 3.47 11.28
N ARG A 90 5.89 3.94 10.02
CA ARG A 90 5.71 5.37 9.70
C ARG A 90 4.38 5.91 10.22
N ASN A 91 3.29 5.17 10.03
CA ASN A 91 1.97 5.55 10.50
C ASN A 91 1.89 5.59 12.03
N LEU A 92 2.54 4.65 12.73
CA LEU A 92 2.63 4.66 14.18
C LEU A 92 3.39 5.90 14.69
N ALA A 93 4.55 6.20 14.10
CA ALA A 93 5.32 7.40 14.43
C ALA A 93 4.52 8.68 14.20
N MET A 94 3.79 8.77 13.09
CA MET A 94 2.94 9.93 12.79
C MET A 94 1.79 10.08 13.79
N LYS A 95 1.17 8.99 14.22
CA LYS A 95 0.13 9.01 15.28
C LYS A 95 0.69 9.55 16.60
N GLU A 96 1.88 9.12 17.01
CA GLU A 96 2.52 9.64 18.23
C GLU A 96 2.90 11.12 18.10
N GLN A 97 3.42 11.55 16.94
CA GLN A 97 3.68 12.98 16.69
C GLN A 97 2.41 13.83 16.78
N ILE A 98 1.29 13.36 16.22
CA ILE A 98 0.00 14.05 16.32
C ILE A 98 -0.46 14.13 17.78
N LYS A 99 -0.31 13.05 18.55
CA LYS A 99 -0.64 13.02 19.98
C LYS A 99 0.19 14.00 20.79
N GLN A 100 1.50 14.07 20.54
CA GLN A 100 2.40 15.04 21.16
C GLN A 100 2.01 16.49 20.81
N ARG A 101 1.76 16.77 19.53
CA ARG A 101 1.32 18.11 19.09
C ARG A 101 0.01 18.52 19.76
N LYS A 102 -0.97 17.61 19.85
CA LYS A 102 -2.24 17.86 20.56
C LYS A 102 -2.04 18.10 22.06
N MET A 103 -1.11 17.39 22.69
CA MET A 103 -0.76 17.61 24.10
C MET A 103 -0.15 18.99 24.32
N ILE A 104 0.83 19.38 23.50
CA ILE A 104 1.49 20.70 23.58
C ILE A 104 0.47 21.83 23.31
N ALA A 105 -0.40 21.68 22.31
CA ALA A 105 -1.44 22.66 22.03
C ALA A 105 -2.41 22.84 23.21
N ARG A 106 -2.80 21.74 23.88
CA ARG A 106 -3.61 21.81 25.11
C ARG A 106 -2.88 22.51 26.26
N GLN A 107 -1.59 22.21 26.47
CA GLN A 107 -0.78 22.88 27.49
C GLN A 107 -0.72 24.39 27.26
N ARG A 108 -0.39 24.82 26.03
CA ARG A 108 -0.38 26.24 25.64
C ARG A 108 -1.73 26.91 25.85
N LYS A 109 -2.82 26.25 25.47
CA LYS A 109 -4.18 26.76 25.70
C LYS A 109 -4.45 26.96 27.19
N ASN A 110 -4.09 26.00 28.03
CA ASN A 110 -4.26 26.11 29.48
C ASN A 110 -3.44 27.26 30.07
N GLU A 111 -2.17 27.41 29.67
CA GLU A 111 -1.32 28.53 30.10
C GLU A 111 -1.91 29.89 29.72
N ILE A 112 -2.44 30.03 28.50
CA ILE A 112 -3.11 31.27 28.05
C ILE A 112 -4.35 31.54 28.90
N MET A 113 -5.17 30.52 29.17
CA MET A 113 -6.35 30.64 30.02
C MET A 113 -5.99 31.07 31.45
N GLU A 114 -4.95 30.50 32.05
CA GLU A 114 -4.45 30.88 33.38
C GLU A 114 -3.96 32.33 33.42
N ARG A 115 -3.25 32.78 32.37
CA ARG A 115 -2.83 34.19 32.24
C ARG A 115 -4.01 35.13 32.13
N ILE A 116 -5.02 34.79 31.34
CA ILE A 116 -6.26 35.59 31.21
C ILE A 116 -7.01 35.64 32.54
N GLN A 117 -7.13 34.52 33.26
CA GLN A 117 -7.74 34.48 34.59
C GLN A 117 -6.96 35.35 35.60
N THR A 118 -5.64 35.27 35.58
CA THR A 118 -4.78 36.08 36.45
C THR A 118 -4.96 37.57 36.15
N LEU A 119 -4.89 37.95 34.86
CA LEU A 119 -5.11 39.33 34.43
C LEU A 119 -6.48 39.84 34.86
N SER A 120 -7.53 39.03 34.68
CA SER A 120 -8.90 39.37 35.09
C SER A 120 -9.03 39.59 36.59
N LYS A 121 -8.43 38.72 37.42
CA LYS A 121 -8.39 38.86 38.88
C LYS A 121 -7.61 40.10 39.32
N THR A 122 -6.44 40.36 38.73
CA THR A 122 -5.59 41.50 39.10
C THR A 122 -6.21 42.84 38.72
N THR A 123 -6.90 42.90 37.57
CA THR A 123 -7.47 44.16 37.04
C THR A 123 -8.93 44.38 37.45
N GLY A 124 -9.60 43.37 38.04
CA GLY A 124 -11.05 43.38 38.23
C GLY A 124 -11.84 43.45 36.92
N THR A 125 -11.18 43.22 35.78
CA THR A 125 -11.78 43.39 34.46
C THR A 125 -12.19 42.02 33.92
N TYR A 126 -13.46 41.88 33.54
CA TYR A 126 -13.93 40.70 32.81
C TYR A 126 -13.40 40.76 31.37
N VAL A 127 -12.61 39.77 30.97
CA VAL A 127 -12.13 39.63 29.58
C VAL A 127 -13.13 38.75 28.83
N ASN A 128 -14.00 39.36 28.05
CA ASN A 128 -14.87 38.62 27.14
C ASN A 128 -14.04 38.13 25.94
N GLN A 129 -13.67 36.84 25.94
CA GLN A 129 -12.90 36.23 24.86
C GLN A 129 -13.68 36.19 23.54
N GLU A 130 -15.02 36.09 23.59
CA GLU A 130 -15.88 36.12 22.40
C GLU A 130 -15.97 37.53 21.79
N ALA A 131 -15.59 38.55 22.56
CA ALA A 131 -15.57 39.95 22.12
C ALA A 131 -14.15 40.49 21.90
N LEU A 132 -13.16 39.63 21.61
CA LEU A 132 -11.86 40.08 21.09
C LEU A 132 -12.12 41.13 20.00
N PRO A 133 -11.54 42.34 20.11
CA PRO A 133 -12.04 43.44 19.34
C PRO A 133 -11.76 43.18 17.86
N ALA A 134 -12.79 43.33 17.03
CA ALA A 134 -12.68 43.29 15.57
C ALA A 134 -11.67 44.31 15.01
N ARG A 135 -11.23 45.25 15.86
CA ARG A 135 -10.23 46.29 15.60
C ARG A 135 -9.15 46.27 16.67
N VAL A 136 -7.89 46.24 16.24
CA VAL A 136 -6.73 46.45 17.09
C VAL A 136 -6.40 47.94 17.06
N LYS A 137 -6.57 48.62 18.20
CA LYS A 137 -6.18 50.01 18.39
C LYS A 137 -4.99 50.06 19.34
N GLY A 138 -3.97 50.82 19.00
CA GLY A 138 -2.80 50.97 19.85
C GLY A 138 -1.92 52.14 19.46
N VAL A 139 -0.84 52.30 20.21
CA VAL A 139 0.18 53.30 19.97
C VAL A 139 1.53 52.60 20.07
N THR A 140 2.33 52.68 19.02
CA THR A 140 3.73 52.25 19.02
C THR A 140 4.62 53.44 19.33
N VAL A 141 5.62 53.27 20.18
CA VAL A 141 6.54 54.33 20.57
C VAL A 141 7.84 54.20 19.77
N LEU A 142 8.13 55.17 18.92
CA LEU A 142 9.44 55.33 18.29
C LEU A 142 10.31 56.21 19.20
N ARG A 143 11.35 55.62 19.80
CA ARG A 143 12.28 56.39 20.65
C ARG A 143 13.23 57.21 19.77
N GLY A 144 13.24 58.52 19.96
CA GLY A 144 14.15 59.43 19.27
C GLY A 144 15.08 60.16 20.23
N ASP A 145 16.27 60.57 19.76
CA ASP A 145 17.31 61.21 20.59
C ASP A 145 16.89 62.51 21.30
N LYS A 146 15.79 63.14 20.88
CA LYS A 146 15.29 64.41 21.46
C LYS A 146 13.84 64.35 21.95
N ARG A 147 12.99 63.50 21.35
CA ARG A 147 11.61 63.22 21.76
C ARG A 147 11.20 61.85 21.24
N ASP A 148 10.40 61.15 22.04
CA ASP A 148 9.68 59.97 21.60
C ASP A 148 8.53 60.37 20.66
N GLN A 149 8.38 59.64 19.57
CA GLN A 149 7.29 59.80 18.63
C GLN A 149 6.26 58.68 18.85
N LEU A 150 5.04 59.08 19.17
CA LEU A 150 3.92 58.16 19.33
C LEU A 150 3.25 57.94 17.97
N ILE A 151 3.21 56.70 17.52
CA ILE A 151 2.63 56.28 16.24
C ILE A 151 1.31 55.56 16.56
N PRO A 152 0.15 56.24 16.50
CA PRO A 152 -1.14 55.59 16.69
C PRO A 152 -1.45 54.69 15.48
N PHE A 153 -2.06 53.54 15.74
CA PHE A 153 -2.58 52.67 14.70
C PHE A 153 -3.98 52.16 15.07
N ASP A 154 -4.82 51.99 14.06
CA ASP A 154 -6.20 51.52 14.16
C ASP A 154 -6.45 50.60 12.96
N LEU A 155 -6.31 49.30 13.19
CA LEU A 155 -6.35 48.28 12.16
C LEU A 155 -7.49 47.32 12.44
N ASN A 156 -8.18 46.83 11.41
CA ASN A 156 -9.09 45.70 11.61
C ASN A 156 -8.26 44.44 11.91
N ALA A 157 -8.72 43.58 12.81
CA ALA A 157 -8.03 42.33 13.16
C ALA A 157 -7.86 41.37 11.97
N THR A 158 -8.64 41.56 10.91
CA THR A 158 -8.58 40.80 9.64
C THR A 158 -7.83 41.51 8.52
N ASP A 159 -7.32 42.72 8.74
CA ASP A 159 -6.64 43.52 7.73
C ASP A 159 -5.15 43.15 7.65
N ALA A 160 -4.88 42.03 6.97
CA ALA A 160 -3.51 41.54 6.74
C ALA A 160 -2.65 42.57 5.97
N GLU A 161 -3.27 43.39 5.12
CA GLU A 161 -2.59 44.46 4.38
C GLU A 161 -2.27 45.64 5.29
N GLY A 162 -3.19 46.02 6.18
CA GLY A 162 -3.00 47.06 7.17
C GLY A 162 -1.91 46.73 8.19
N LEU A 163 -1.82 45.48 8.67
CA LEU A 163 -0.70 45.05 9.51
C LEU A 163 0.61 45.09 8.73
N ASN A 164 0.66 44.53 7.51
CA ASN A 164 1.87 44.58 6.71
C ASN A 164 2.33 46.02 6.45
N SER A 165 1.38 46.94 6.23
CA SER A 165 1.68 48.37 6.07
C SER A 165 2.24 48.99 7.35
N LEU A 166 1.68 48.66 8.52
CA LEU A 166 2.21 49.10 9.81
C LEU A 166 3.61 48.52 10.06
N CYS A 167 3.80 47.22 9.79
CA CYS A 167 5.09 46.54 9.90
C CYS A 167 6.13 47.21 9.01
N GLN A 168 5.82 47.47 7.73
CA GLN A 168 6.72 48.16 6.81
C GLN A 168 7.01 49.60 7.27
N HIS A 169 6.02 50.31 7.79
CA HIS A 169 6.21 51.66 8.32
C HIS A 169 7.13 51.65 9.55
N LEU A 170 6.94 50.72 10.48
CA LEU A 170 7.76 50.55 11.67
C LEU A 170 9.18 50.07 11.34
N GLU A 171 9.33 49.15 10.39
CA GLU A 171 10.62 48.73 9.83
C GLU A 171 11.37 49.91 9.20
N SER A 172 10.67 50.78 8.45
CA SER A 172 11.27 51.99 7.87
C SER A 172 11.77 52.99 8.93
N LEU A 173 11.28 52.87 10.17
CA LEU A 173 11.64 53.68 11.32
C LEU A 173 12.59 52.96 12.30
N ASN A 174 13.18 51.82 11.90
CA ASN A 174 14.06 50.99 12.73
C ASN A 174 13.42 50.49 14.04
N VAL A 175 12.10 50.24 14.06
CA VAL A 175 11.39 49.65 15.20
C VAL A 175 11.34 48.13 15.03
N ASP A 176 11.63 47.37 16.10
CA ASP A 176 11.49 45.91 16.11
C ASP A 176 10.01 45.51 16.02
N VAL A 177 9.65 44.87 14.91
CA VAL A 177 8.26 44.47 14.58
C VAL A 177 7.98 43.01 14.95
N SER A 178 8.97 42.26 15.41
CA SER A 178 8.83 40.83 15.71
C SER A 178 7.72 40.53 16.74
N GLN A 179 7.57 41.39 17.75
CA GLN A 179 6.52 41.26 18.76
C GLN A 179 5.11 41.51 18.19
N TRP A 180 4.99 42.45 17.24
CA TRP A 180 3.72 42.75 16.57
C TRP A 180 3.29 41.63 15.63
N GLN A 181 4.23 41.05 14.87
CA GLN A 181 3.97 39.89 14.02
C GLN A 181 3.53 38.67 14.85
N GLN A 182 4.12 38.46 16.03
CA GLN A 182 3.72 37.40 16.95
C GLN A 182 2.29 37.59 17.47
N LEU A 183 1.91 38.82 17.84
CA LEU A 183 0.56 39.15 18.30
C LEU A 183 -0.50 38.88 17.24
N VAL A 184 -0.25 39.26 15.98
CA VAL A 184 -1.24 39.00 14.92
C VAL A 184 -1.30 37.54 14.51
N SER A 185 -0.17 36.83 14.48
CA SER A 185 -0.18 35.38 14.25
C SER A 185 -1.06 34.67 15.29
N LEU A 186 -0.96 35.05 16.57
CA LEU A 186 -1.81 34.53 17.63
C LEU A 186 -3.30 34.84 17.41
N ALA A 187 -3.63 36.06 16.95
CA ALA A 187 -5.00 36.46 16.69
C ALA A 187 -5.61 35.69 15.50
N MET A 188 -4.83 35.43 14.44
CA MET A 188 -5.29 34.65 13.29
C MET A 188 -5.53 33.18 13.63
N ASP A 189 -4.67 32.57 14.45
CA ASP A 189 -4.84 31.19 14.92
C ASP A 189 -6.16 31.05 15.71
N VAL A 190 -6.46 31.99 16.61
CA VAL A 190 -7.71 32.01 17.39
C VAL A 190 -8.94 32.23 16.49
N ALA A 191 -8.85 33.11 15.49
CA ALA A 191 -9.94 33.37 14.56
C ALA A 191 -10.23 32.19 13.61
N MET A 192 -9.20 31.43 13.21
CA MET A 192 -9.37 30.21 12.41
C MET A 192 -9.98 29.06 13.21
N GLU A 193 -9.63 28.90 14.49
CA GLU A 193 -10.26 27.89 15.36
C GLU A 193 -11.74 28.20 15.66
N ALA A 194 -12.12 29.48 15.74
CA ALA A 194 -13.51 29.89 15.95
C ALA A 194 -14.41 29.71 14.70
N ARG A 195 -13.83 29.61 13.49
CA ARG A 195 -14.56 29.41 12.22
C ARG A 195 -14.67 27.95 11.77
N ALA A 196 -14.31 26.98 12.61
CA ALA A 196 -14.55 25.57 12.31
C ALA A 196 -16.06 25.35 12.04
N PRO A 197 -16.47 24.91 10.84
CA PRO A 197 -17.87 24.81 10.49
C PRO A 197 -18.52 23.70 11.32
N THR A 198 -19.43 24.07 12.22
CA THR A 198 -20.29 23.21 13.04
C THR A 198 -21.40 22.50 12.24
N THR A 199 -21.22 22.32 10.92
CA THR A 199 -22.21 21.66 10.04
C THR A 199 -21.60 20.43 9.37
N PRO A 200 -22.11 19.22 9.67
CA PRO A 200 -21.64 17.99 9.01
C PRO A 200 -22.23 17.89 7.60
N PRO A 201 -21.45 17.45 6.57
CA PRO A 201 -22.02 17.16 5.26
C PRO A 201 -22.97 15.95 5.35
N LYS A 202 -24.19 16.13 4.84
CA LYS A 202 -25.23 15.10 4.66
C LYS A 202 -24.79 14.10 3.59
N GLU A 203 -24.26 12.96 3.99
CA GLU A 203 -24.08 11.70 3.23
C GLU A 203 -23.22 10.84 4.18
N VAL A 204 -23.70 9.87 4.96
CA VAL A 204 -24.30 8.60 4.57
C VAL A 204 -25.09 8.12 5.80
N ALA A 205 -26.41 8.25 5.71
CA ALA A 205 -27.36 7.58 6.56
C ALA A 205 -27.27 6.07 6.28
N ASN A 206 -26.71 5.29 7.21
CA ASN A 206 -27.04 3.88 7.47
C ASN A 206 -25.93 3.26 8.34
N CYS A 207 -26.18 3.20 9.64
CA CYS A 207 -25.65 2.25 10.65
C CYS A 207 -25.80 2.93 12.01
N LYS A 208 -27.04 3.06 12.53
CA LYS A 208 -27.73 2.11 13.43
C LYS A 208 -26.96 1.83 14.73
N SER A 209 -27.63 2.24 15.83
CA SER A 209 -27.49 1.77 17.21
C SER A 209 -26.34 2.38 18.02
N ILE A 210 -26.52 3.63 18.48
CA ILE A 210 -25.88 4.07 19.72
C ILE A 210 -26.68 3.44 20.85
N ILE A 211 -26.13 2.39 21.45
CA ILE A 211 -26.48 1.91 22.78
C ILE A 211 -25.30 2.33 23.66
N GLU A 212 -25.52 3.23 24.62
CA GLU A 212 -24.59 3.43 25.75
C GLU A 212 -25.41 4.03 26.91
N ILE A 213 -26.09 3.18 27.68
CA ILE A 213 -25.71 2.71 29.02
C ILE A 213 -25.36 3.87 29.95
N ASP A 214 -26.34 4.28 30.77
CA ASP A 214 -26.10 5.09 31.96
C ASP A 214 -25.22 4.29 32.94
N LEU A 215 -23.97 4.72 33.10
CA LEU A 215 -22.99 4.15 34.03
C LEU A 215 -22.84 4.99 35.31
N THR A 216 -23.76 5.92 35.62
CA THR A 216 -23.59 6.82 36.77
C THR A 216 -24.85 7.11 37.61
N SER A 217 -25.93 6.33 37.46
CA SER A 217 -26.91 6.18 38.54
C SER A 217 -26.19 5.84 39.87
N PRO A 218 -26.47 6.56 40.98
CA PRO A 218 -25.71 6.42 42.21
C PRO A 218 -26.22 5.22 43.00
N THR A 219 -25.36 4.27 43.30
CA THR A 219 -25.57 3.36 44.43
C THR A 219 -24.37 3.52 45.36
N SER A 220 -24.41 4.54 46.20
CA SER A 220 -25.02 4.50 47.54
C SER A 220 -24.18 3.70 48.53
N HIS A 221 -23.46 4.45 49.36
CA HIS A 221 -23.36 4.29 50.81
C HIS A 221 -22.79 2.99 51.44
N GLN A 222 -22.01 3.25 52.51
CA GLN A 222 -21.64 2.38 53.64
C GLN A 222 -20.52 1.38 53.33
N ALA A 223 -19.38 1.34 54.02
CA ALA A 223 -18.97 1.85 55.33
C ALA A 223 -17.48 2.24 55.33
#